data_AF-Q7UUR8-F1
#
_entry.id   AF-Q7UUR8-F1
#
_cell.length_a   1.000
_cell.length_b   1.000
_cell.length_c   1.000
_cell.angle_alpha   90.00
_cell.angle_beta   90.00
_cell.angle_gamma   90.00
#
_symmetry.space_group_name_H-M   'P 1'
#
loop_
_entity.id
_entity.type
_entity.pdbx_description
1 polymer ?
#
loop_
_entity_poly.entity_id
_entity_poly.type
_entity_poly.pdbx_seq_one_letter_code
_entity_poly.pdbx_strand_id
1 'polypeptide(L)'
;MRQSMNRTLIFIASIVAPTIARAADIGTTYAFTPDLALEGNPAMASLDFPEIIALNIAIVAAVSLMTYYWWRHPVDCKMPSNVDDTWAFASLNYFGAEYPRRTFAYKFIAKFPTNWPLAIQMTGLVLSSILVVGSCMAVFSWFAVHDWHLLWYRKAYFRTHFAFPYLLLLPVYLAATAMYFRAEHARIHTKLNNE
;
A
#
# COMPACT_ATOMS: atom_id res chain seq x y z
N MET A 1 -13.16 -22.42 -9.74
CA MET A 1 -13.79 -22.09 -8.44
C MET A 1 -12.80 -21.63 -7.35
N ARG A 2 -11.69 -22.35 -7.08
CA ARG A 2 -10.73 -21.97 -6.01
C ARG A 2 -10.01 -20.62 -6.24
N GLN A 3 -9.62 -20.32 -7.48
CA GLN A 3 -8.99 -19.03 -7.83
C GLN A 3 -9.94 -17.83 -7.75
N SER A 4 -11.23 -17.98 -8.05
CA SER A 4 -12.20 -16.86 -7.93
C SER A 4 -12.51 -16.55 -6.46
N MET A 5 -12.55 -17.57 -5.60
CA MET A 5 -12.78 -17.42 -4.16
C MET A 5 -11.63 -16.64 -3.49
N ASN A 6 -10.38 -16.92 -3.85
CA ASN A 6 -9.22 -16.21 -3.29
C ASN A 6 -9.19 -14.71 -3.68
N ARG A 7 -9.60 -14.35 -4.91
CA ARG A 7 -9.61 -12.95 -5.35
C ARG A 7 -10.70 -12.13 -4.68
N THR A 8 -11.88 -12.71 -4.46
CA THR A 8 -12.97 -12.05 -3.72
C THR A 8 -12.57 -11.78 -2.27
N LEU A 9 -11.91 -12.73 -1.61
CA LEU A 9 -11.41 -12.51 -0.25
C LEU A 9 -10.36 -11.41 -0.19
N ILE A 10 -9.40 -11.39 -1.13
CA ILE A 10 -8.38 -10.33 -1.22
C ILE A 10 -9.06 -8.96 -1.47
N PHE A 11 -10.04 -8.91 -2.36
CA PHE A 11 -10.79 -7.69 -2.64
C PHE A 11 -11.48 -7.15 -1.39
N ILE A 12 -12.24 -7.99 -0.67
CA ILE A 12 -12.93 -7.61 0.56
C ILE A 12 -11.92 -7.15 1.62
N ALA A 13 -10.85 -7.93 1.84
CA ALA A 13 -9.81 -7.58 2.80
C ALA A 13 -9.13 -6.25 2.48
N SER A 14 -8.90 -5.97 1.19
CA SER A 14 -8.25 -4.74 0.72
C SER A 14 -9.11 -3.49 0.88
N ILE A 15 -10.39 -3.63 1.22
CA ILE A 15 -11.30 -2.53 1.56
C ILE A 15 -11.52 -2.46 3.08
N VAL A 16 -11.87 -3.59 3.68
CA VAL A 16 -12.24 -3.65 5.10
C VAL A 16 -11.04 -3.31 6.00
N ALA A 17 -9.87 -3.89 5.73
CA ALA A 17 -8.68 -3.66 6.56
C ALA A 17 -8.26 -2.18 6.60
N PRO A 18 -8.04 -1.47 5.48
CA PRO A 18 -7.67 -0.06 5.54
C PRO A 18 -8.79 0.80 6.12
N THR A 19 -10.08 0.48 5.90
CA THR A 19 -11.19 1.23 6.49
C THR A 19 -11.14 1.17 8.03
N ILE A 20 -10.99 -0.05 8.59
CA ILE A 20 -10.89 -0.24 10.04
C ILE A 20 -9.63 0.43 10.59
N ALA A 21 -8.49 0.29 9.90
CA ALA A 21 -7.23 0.87 10.34
C ALA A 21 -7.29 2.41 10.36
N ARG A 22 -7.86 3.05 9.33
CA ARG A 22 -8.09 4.50 9.31
C ARG A 22 -9.05 4.95 10.40
N ALA A 23 -10.13 4.20 10.65
CA ALA A 23 -11.06 4.51 11.73
C ALA A 23 -10.39 4.44 13.11
N ALA A 24 -9.55 3.43 13.35
CA ALA A 24 -8.78 3.29 14.57
C ALA A 24 -7.76 4.43 14.75
N ASP A 25 -7.08 4.84 13.69
CA ASP A 25 -6.17 5.98 13.68
C ASP A 25 -6.90 7.28 14.06
N ILE A 26 -8.00 7.61 13.36
CA ILE A 26 -8.81 8.79 13.65
C ILE A 26 -9.35 8.75 15.09
N GLY A 27 -9.86 7.60 15.53
CA GLY A 27 -10.36 7.43 16.90
C GLY A 27 -9.27 7.61 17.95
N THR A 28 -8.05 7.17 17.67
CA THR A 28 -6.89 7.36 18.55
C THR A 28 -6.47 8.83 18.61
N THR A 29 -6.35 9.50 17.44
CA THR A 29 -6.08 10.94 17.39
C THR A 29 -7.12 11.72 18.18
N TYR A 30 -8.41 11.44 17.99
CA TYR A 30 -9.48 12.11 18.73
C TYR A 30 -9.41 11.88 20.24
N ALA A 31 -9.05 10.67 20.68
CA ALA A 31 -8.93 10.35 22.09
C ALA A 31 -7.78 11.10 22.79
N PHE A 32 -6.67 11.34 22.09
CA PHE A 32 -5.51 12.05 22.63
C PHE A 32 -5.55 13.57 22.40
N THR A 33 -6.13 14.04 21.29
CA THR A 33 -6.25 15.46 20.93
C THR A 33 -7.61 15.74 20.25
N PRO A 34 -8.69 15.91 21.02
CA PRO A 34 -10.02 16.17 20.47
C PRO A 34 -10.10 17.46 19.62
N ASP A 35 -9.20 18.40 19.88
CA ASP A 35 -9.06 19.71 19.26
C ASP A 35 -7.97 19.74 18.17
N LEU A 36 -7.32 18.60 17.86
CA LEU A 36 -6.20 18.50 16.92
C LEU A 36 -4.97 19.36 17.23
N ALA A 37 -4.88 19.94 18.44
CA ALA A 37 -3.74 20.77 18.85
C ALA A 37 -2.38 20.05 18.74
N LEU A 38 -2.39 18.71 18.74
CA LEU A 38 -1.21 17.86 18.66
C LEU A 38 -1.15 17.01 17.37
N GLU A 39 -1.84 17.38 16.29
CA GLU A 39 -1.81 16.63 15.02
C GLU A 39 -0.37 16.35 14.56
N GLY A 40 0.03 15.09 14.69
CA GLY A 40 1.41 14.64 14.48
C GLY A 40 1.81 14.53 13.01
N ASN A 41 0.85 14.68 12.08
CA ASN A 41 1.10 14.73 10.66
C ASN A 41 1.13 16.19 10.14
N PRO A 42 2.30 16.77 9.85
CA PRO A 42 2.40 18.14 9.35
C PRO A 42 1.76 18.33 7.97
N ALA A 43 1.50 17.25 7.21
CA ALA A 43 0.70 17.35 5.99
C ALA A 43 -0.79 17.59 6.26
N MET A 44 -1.25 17.36 7.49
CA MET A 44 -2.63 17.54 7.94
C MET A 44 -2.78 18.71 8.92
N ALA A 45 -1.69 19.36 9.32
CA ALA A 45 -1.69 20.43 10.31
C ALA A 45 -2.48 21.69 9.90
N SER A 46 -2.84 21.82 8.62
CA SER A 46 -3.67 22.92 8.10
C SER A 46 -5.14 22.52 7.86
N LEU A 47 -5.55 21.33 8.26
CA LEU A 47 -6.89 20.78 8.04
C LEU A 47 -7.60 20.61 9.38
N ASP A 48 -8.86 21.01 9.46
CA ASP A 48 -9.70 20.71 10.62
C ASP A 48 -10.24 19.27 10.56
N PHE A 49 -10.84 18.82 11.65
CA PHE A 49 -11.31 17.42 11.79
C PHE A 49 -12.25 16.95 10.66
N PRO A 50 -13.22 17.77 10.18
CA PRO A 50 -14.06 17.39 9.04
C PRO A 50 -13.27 17.15 7.75
N GLU A 51 -12.27 17.98 7.45
CA GLU A 51 -11.41 17.85 6.29
C GLU A 51 -10.53 16.61 6.38
N ILE A 52 -10.01 16.29 7.57
CA ILE A 52 -9.27 15.06 7.82
C ILE A 52 -10.16 13.84 7.54
N ILE A 53 -11.40 13.84 8.02
CA ILE A 53 -12.36 12.75 7.75
C ILE A 53 -12.63 12.65 6.23
N ALA A 54 -12.93 13.77 5.58
CA ALA A 54 -13.24 13.81 4.15
C ALA A 54 -12.08 13.27 3.29
N LEU A 55 -10.84 13.68 3.59
CA LEU A 55 -9.66 13.19 2.90
C LEU A 55 -9.49 11.69 3.09
N ASN A 56 -9.71 11.18 4.30
CA ASN A 56 -9.62 9.76 4.59
C ASN A 56 -10.68 8.93 3.84
N ILE A 57 -11.91 9.42 3.78
CA ILE A 57 -12.97 8.81 2.96
C ILE A 57 -12.56 8.80 1.49
N ALA A 58 -12.03 9.91 0.97
CA ALA A 58 -11.60 10.00 -0.43
C ALA A 58 -10.46 9.02 -0.75
N ILE A 59 -9.48 8.87 0.15
CA ILE A 59 -8.37 7.92 0.00
C ILE A 59 -8.88 6.48 0.00
N VAL A 60 -9.72 6.10 0.98
CA VAL A 60 -10.28 4.75 1.05
C VAL A 60 -11.16 4.46 -0.17
N ALA A 61 -11.95 5.44 -0.63
CA ALA A 61 -12.76 5.31 -1.83
C ALA A 61 -11.88 5.09 -3.09
N ALA A 62 -10.82 5.88 -3.27
CA ALA A 62 -9.88 5.72 -4.38
C ALA A 62 -9.22 4.33 -4.38
N VAL A 63 -8.72 3.87 -3.23
CA VAL A 63 -8.12 2.53 -3.09
C VAL A 63 -9.15 1.43 -3.36
N SER A 64 -10.38 1.61 -2.88
CA SER A 64 -11.48 0.68 -3.11
C SER A 64 -11.83 0.57 -4.59
N LEU A 65 -11.86 1.70 -5.32
CA LEU A 65 -12.11 1.73 -6.76
C LEU A 65 -10.99 1.05 -7.55
N MET A 66 -9.72 1.29 -7.20
CA MET A 66 -8.58 0.62 -7.84
C MET A 66 -8.59 -0.89 -7.61
N THR A 67 -8.92 -1.32 -6.38
CA THR A 67 -9.01 -2.73 -6.01
C THR A 67 -10.21 -3.39 -6.67
N TYR A 68 -11.35 -2.70 -6.76
CA TYR A 68 -12.53 -3.14 -7.50
C TYR A 68 -12.20 -3.32 -8.99
N TYR A 69 -11.48 -2.37 -9.59
CA TYR A 69 -11.02 -2.46 -10.97
C TYR A 69 -10.13 -3.70 -11.17
N TRP A 70 -9.18 -3.97 -10.27
CA TRP A 70 -8.40 -5.22 -10.28
C TRP A 70 -9.29 -6.45 -10.22
N TRP A 71 -10.22 -6.50 -9.26
CA TRP A 71 -11.10 -7.64 -9.07
C TRP A 71 -11.93 -7.93 -10.33
N ARG A 72 -12.50 -6.90 -10.94
CA ARG A 72 -13.40 -7.02 -12.10
C ARG A 72 -12.66 -7.30 -13.42
N HIS A 73 -11.45 -6.76 -13.59
CA HIS A 73 -10.73 -6.76 -14.87
C HIS A 73 -9.28 -7.25 -14.70
N PRO A 74 -9.02 -8.52 -14.36
CA PRO A 74 -7.64 -9.02 -14.25
C PRO A 74 -6.86 -8.77 -15.54
N VAL A 75 -5.67 -8.19 -15.43
CA VAL A 75 -4.81 -7.98 -16.60
C VAL A 75 -4.28 -9.33 -17.11
N ASP A 76 -4.38 -9.54 -18.41
CA ASP A 76 -3.72 -10.63 -19.11
C ASP A 76 -2.23 -10.33 -19.21
N CYS A 77 -1.47 -10.99 -18.34
CA CYS A 77 -0.03 -10.84 -18.27
C CYS A 77 0.66 -11.87 -19.17
N LYS A 78 1.81 -11.49 -19.73
CA LYS A 78 2.67 -12.33 -20.55
C LYS A 78 3.74 -12.99 -19.68
N MET A 79 4.12 -14.22 -20.03
CA MET A 79 5.30 -14.83 -19.42
C MET A 79 6.60 -14.32 -20.04
N PRO A 80 7.65 -14.09 -19.22
CA PRO A 80 8.97 -13.77 -19.71
C PRO A 80 9.63 -15.01 -20.35
N SER A 81 10.73 -14.75 -21.05
CA SER A 81 11.57 -15.77 -21.68
C SER A 81 12.13 -16.78 -20.67
N ASN A 82 12.50 -16.31 -19.47
CA ASN A 82 12.83 -17.16 -18.34
C ASN A 82 11.64 -17.28 -17.37
N VAL A 83 10.95 -18.41 -17.42
CA VAL A 83 9.70 -18.69 -16.68
C VAL A 83 9.87 -18.59 -15.15
N ASP A 84 11.08 -18.72 -14.62
CA ASP A 84 11.32 -18.61 -13.18
C ASP A 84 11.64 -17.16 -12.71
N ASP A 85 11.86 -16.23 -13.64
CA ASP A 85 12.28 -14.86 -13.32
C ASP A 85 11.08 -13.91 -13.12
N THR A 86 10.70 -13.73 -11.85
CA THR A 86 9.64 -12.80 -11.45
C THR A 86 9.95 -11.33 -11.80
N TRP A 87 11.22 -10.92 -11.85
CA TRP A 87 11.57 -9.53 -12.17
C TRP A 87 11.53 -9.29 -13.67
N ALA A 88 11.92 -10.28 -14.48
CA ALA A 88 11.66 -10.28 -15.91
C ALA A 88 10.15 -10.20 -16.18
N PHE A 89 9.33 -11.00 -15.49
CA PHE A 89 7.87 -10.92 -15.55
C PHE A 89 7.34 -9.53 -15.20
N ALA A 90 7.79 -8.95 -14.08
CA ALA A 90 7.36 -7.64 -13.63
C ALA A 90 7.72 -6.55 -14.66
N SER A 91 8.96 -6.55 -15.14
CA SER A 91 9.43 -5.59 -16.13
C SER A 91 8.70 -5.69 -17.48
N LEU A 92 8.48 -6.91 -17.97
CA LEU A 92 7.75 -7.18 -19.21
C LEU A 92 6.32 -6.66 -19.11
N ASN A 93 5.63 -6.95 -18.01
CA ASN A 93 4.21 -6.61 -17.88
C ASN A 93 3.99 -5.15 -17.48
N TYR A 94 4.94 -4.51 -16.79
CA TYR A 94 4.82 -3.13 -16.34
C TYR A 94 5.35 -2.11 -17.38
N PHE A 95 6.42 -2.46 -18.09
CA PHE A 95 7.10 -1.60 -19.06
C PHE A 95 7.12 -2.13 -20.50
N GLY A 96 6.58 -3.33 -20.76
CA GLY A 96 6.54 -3.91 -22.10
C GLY A 96 7.85 -4.55 -22.59
N ALA A 97 8.88 -4.62 -21.73
CA ALA A 97 10.18 -5.19 -22.08
C ALA A 97 10.84 -5.87 -20.88
N GLU A 98 11.56 -6.96 -21.13
CA GLU A 98 12.33 -7.67 -20.11
C GLU A 98 13.57 -6.85 -19.72
N TYR A 99 13.69 -6.51 -18.44
CA TYR A 99 14.82 -5.78 -17.89
C TYR A 99 15.49 -6.57 -16.76
N PRO A 100 16.83 -6.49 -16.63
CA PRO A 100 17.51 -6.92 -15.42
C PRO A 100 16.98 -6.18 -14.18
N ARG A 101 17.00 -6.85 -13.03
CA ARG A 101 16.44 -6.34 -11.76
C ARG A 101 16.87 -4.90 -11.41
N ARG A 102 18.15 -4.54 -11.59
CA ARG A 102 18.66 -3.19 -11.30
C ARG A 102 18.05 -2.14 -12.23
N THR A 103 17.95 -2.46 -13.52
CA THR A 103 17.36 -1.59 -14.54
C THR A 103 15.86 -1.43 -14.32
N PHE A 104 15.17 -2.51 -13.95
CA PHE A 104 13.76 -2.47 -13.56
C PHE A 104 13.56 -1.55 -12.37
N ALA A 105 14.33 -1.72 -11.28
CA ALA A 105 14.20 -0.89 -10.09
C ALA A 105 14.40 0.60 -10.38
N TYR A 106 15.42 0.95 -11.18
CA TYR A 106 15.65 2.33 -11.61
C TYR A 106 14.46 2.88 -12.41
N LYS A 107 13.98 2.14 -13.42
CA LYS A 107 12.84 2.57 -14.25
C LYS A 107 11.55 2.65 -13.45
N PHE A 108 11.32 1.75 -12.51
CA PHE A 108 10.13 1.73 -11.65
C PHE A 108 10.01 2.99 -10.80
N ILE A 109 11.14 3.57 -10.40
CA ILE A 109 11.16 4.82 -9.61
C ILE A 109 11.20 6.06 -10.52
N ALA A 110 11.86 5.99 -11.68
CA ALA A 110 12.15 7.16 -12.52
C ALA A 110 11.22 7.33 -13.73
N LYS A 111 10.40 6.33 -14.09
CA LYS A 111 9.56 6.35 -15.30
C LYS A 111 8.14 5.91 -15.04
N PHE A 112 7.22 6.50 -15.80
CA PHE A 112 5.82 6.07 -15.84
C PHE A 112 5.67 4.67 -16.45
N PRO A 113 4.69 3.88 -15.97
CA PRO A 113 4.35 2.58 -16.55
C PRO A 113 3.92 2.71 -18.01
N THR A 114 4.19 1.68 -18.82
CA THR A 114 3.55 1.56 -20.13
C THR A 114 2.20 0.85 -20.01
N ASN A 115 2.07 -0.07 -19.05
CA ASN A 115 0.83 -0.78 -18.75
C ASN A 115 0.09 -0.14 -17.57
N TRP A 116 -0.67 0.91 -17.87
CA TRP A 116 -1.50 1.61 -16.88
C TRP A 116 -2.52 0.72 -16.16
N PRO A 117 -3.24 -0.20 -16.84
CA PRO A 117 -4.13 -1.13 -16.15
C PRO A 117 -3.42 -1.92 -15.05
N LEU A 118 -2.26 -2.51 -15.33
CA LEU A 118 -1.50 -3.26 -14.32
C LEU A 118 -1.02 -2.34 -13.19
N ALA A 119 -0.55 -1.13 -13.54
CA ALA A 119 -0.08 -0.17 -12.56
C ALA A 119 -1.19 0.26 -11.59
N ILE A 120 -2.39 0.55 -12.08
CA ILE A 120 -3.55 0.91 -11.26
C ILE A 120 -3.89 -0.25 -10.30
N GLN A 121 -3.90 -1.48 -10.82
CA GLN A 121 -4.22 -2.67 -10.03
C GLN A 121 -3.21 -2.95 -8.91
N MET A 122 -1.93 -2.92 -9.26
CA MET A 122 -0.84 -3.01 -8.29
C MET A 122 -0.97 -1.89 -7.26
N THR A 123 -1.22 -0.67 -7.70
CA THR A 123 -1.30 0.51 -6.83
C THR A 123 -2.44 0.37 -5.82
N GLY A 124 -3.63 -0.07 -6.23
CA GLY A 124 -4.74 -0.31 -5.30
C GLY A 124 -4.40 -1.29 -4.18
N LEU A 125 -3.83 -2.46 -4.53
CA LEU A 125 -3.48 -3.49 -3.54
C LEU A 125 -2.30 -3.08 -2.65
N VAL A 126 -1.29 -2.42 -3.21
CA VAL A 126 -0.12 -1.94 -2.47
C VAL A 126 -0.51 -0.80 -1.54
N LEU A 127 -1.29 0.17 -2.01
CA LEU A 127 -1.78 1.28 -1.18
C LEU A 127 -2.68 0.77 -0.05
N SER A 128 -3.53 -0.21 -0.29
CA SER A 128 -4.33 -0.84 0.77
C SER A 128 -3.45 -1.34 1.93
N SER A 129 -2.36 -2.03 1.60
CA SER A 129 -1.39 -2.53 2.59
C SER A 129 -0.68 -1.39 3.33
N ILE A 130 -0.28 -0.35 2.60
CA ILE A 130 0.42 0.82 3.16
C ILE A 130 -0.48 1.61 4.09
N LEU A 131 -1.76 1.78 3.75
CA LEU A 131 -2.72 2.45 4.62
C LEU A 131 -2.89 1.71 5.93
N VAL A 132 -3.03 0.38 5.89
CA VAL A 132 -3.14 -0.44 7.12
C VAL A 132 -1.91 -0.26 7.99
N VAL A 133 -0.71 -0.47 7.44
CA VAL A 133 0.53 -0.36 8.22
C VAL A 133 0.73 1.06 8.72
N GLY A 134 0.51 2.07 7.87
CA GLY A 134 0.64 3.48 8.24
C GLY A 134 -0.29 3.88 9.38
N SER A 135 -1.54 3.41 9.37
CA SER A 135 -2.47 3.61 10.48
C SER A 135 -2.05 2.90 11.75
N CYS A 136 -1.63 1.64 11.68
CA CYS A 136 -1.13 0.92 12.86
C CYS A 136 0.08 1.63 13.47
N MET A 137 0.97 2.16 12.63
CA MET A 137 2.13 2.94 13.07
C MET A 137 1.74 4.28 13.67
N ALA A 138 0.73 4.96 13.14
CA ALA A 138 0.21 6.21 13.68
C ALA A 138 -0.42 5.98 15.06
N VAL A 139 -1.29 4.98 15.19
CA VAL A 139 -1.88 4.54 16.48
C VAL A 139 -0.77 4.21 17.48
N PHE A 140 0.21 3.38 17.09
CA PHE A 140 1.34 3.04 17.95
C PHE A 140 2.12 4.29 18.38
N SER A 141 2.32 5.24 17.47
CA SER A 141 3.04 6.49 17.77
C SER A 141 2.33 7.31 18.85
N TRP A 142 1.00 7.39 18.78
CA TRP A 142 0.19 8.06 19.81
C TRP A 142 0.43 7.44 21.19
N PHE A 143 0.26 6.12 21.31
CA PHE A 143 0.50 5.43 22.58
C PHE A 143 1.95 5.54 23.06
N ALA A 144 2.93 5.34 22.17
CA ALA A 144 4.34 5.39 22.51
C ALA A 144 4.80 6.78 23.03
N VAL A 145 4.25 7.87 22.47
CA VAL A 145 4.61 9.24 22.83
C VAL A 145 3.82 9.72 24.06
N HIS A 146 2.51 9.52 24.07
CA HIS A 146 1.60 10.18 25.00
C HIS A 146 1.19 9.33 26.21
N ASP A 147 1.15 8.01 26.09
CA ASP A 147 0.71 7.11 27.17
C ASP A 147 1.89 6.36 27.80
N TRP A 148 2.66 5.62 26.99
CA TRP A 148 3.77 4.78 27.48
C TRP A 148 5.07 5.56 27.71
N HIS A 149 5.14 6.80 27.22
CA HIS A 149 6.29 7.69 27.35
C HIS A 149 7.64 7.05 26.99
N LEU A 150 7.69 6.26 25.92
CA LEU A 150 8.90 5.56 25.48
C LEU A 150 10.00 6.57 25.11
N LEU A 151 11.01 6.73 25.98
CA LEU A 151 12.03 7.78 25.85
C LEU A 151 12.81 7.73 24.54
N TRP A 152 13.19 6.53 24.09
CA TRP A 152 13.90 6.36 22.82
C TRP A 152 13.00 6.73 21.63
N TYR A 153 11.72 6.37 21.68
CA TYR A 153 10.75 6.65 20.63
C TYR A 153 10.47 8.15 20.54
N ARG A 154 10.23 8.82 21.67
CA ARG A 154 10.06 10.28 21.74
C ARG A 154 11.30 11.01 21.21
N LYS A 155 12.51 10.60 21.63
CA LYS A 155 13.75 11.19 21.12
C LYS A 155 13.88 11.05 19.61
N ALA A 156 13.57 9.88 19.06
CA ALA A 156 13.59 9.66 17.63
C ALA A 156 12.51 10.48 16.92
N TYR A 157 11.25 10.37 17.36
CA TYR A 157 10.10 11.12 16.86
C TYR A 157 10.35 12.64 16.83
N PHE A 158 10.85 13.24 17.92
CA PHE A 158 11.12 14.68 17.93
C PHE A 158 12.33 15.07 17.06
N ARG A 159 13.32 14.18 16.88
CA ARG A 159 14.51 14.46 16.05
C ARG A 159 14.22 14.44 14.55
N THR A 160 13.31 13.57 14.12
CA THR A 160 12.96 13.37 12.70
C THR A 160 11.57 13.92 12.34
N HIS A 161 10.83 14.36 13.36
CA HIS A 161 9.40 14.63 13.30
C HIS A 161 8.63 13.42 12.73
N PHE A 162 7.54 13.69 12.00
CA PHE A 162 6.69 12.73 11.30
C PHE A 162 7.44 11.70 10.43
N ALA A 163 8.68 11.97 10.00
CA ALA A 163 9.41 11.05 9.14
C ALA A 163 9.70 9.69 9.82
N PHE A 164 9.85 9.61 11.14
CA PHE A 164 10.35 8.39 11.79
C PHE A 164 9.44 7.16 11.74
N PRO A 165 8.11 7.25 11.91
CA PRO A 165 7.27 6.11 11.57
C PRO A 165 7.12 5.96 10.05
N TYR A 166 6.97 7.03 9.28
CA TYR A 166 6.62 6.91 7.86
C TYR A 166 7.77 6.49 6.95
N LEU A 167 9.04 6.67 7.34
CA LEU A 167 10.20 6.14 6.63
C LEU A 167 10.18 4.60 6.55
N LEU A 168 9.50 3.94 7.49
CA LEU A 168 9.31 2.49 7.47
C LEU A 168 8.24 2.03 6.45
N LEU A 169 7.44 2.96 5.90
CA LEU A 169 6.49 2.62 4.83
C LEU A 169 7.19 2.33 3.50
N LEU A 170 8.40 2.85 3.26
CA LEU A 170 9.12 2.58 2.01
C LEU A 170 9.50 1.08 1.88
N PRO A 171 10.11 0.43 2.90
CA PRO A 171 10.27 -1.02 2.90
C PRO A 171 8.96 -1.79 2.71
N VAL A 172 7.86 -1.33 3.33
CA VAL A 172 6.53 -1.96 3.20
C VAL A 172 6.01 -1.86 1.76
N TYR A 173 6.13 -0.69 1.14
CA TYR A 173 5.79 -0.46 -0.26
C TYR A 173 6.58 -1.42 -1.16
N LEU A 174 7.91 -1.48 -1.00
CA LEU A 174 8.76 -2.35 -1.81
C LEU A 174 8.44 -3.84 -1.61
N ALA A 175 8.17 -4.26 -0.38
CA ALA A 175 7.78 -5.63 -0.06
C ALA A 175 6.42 -5.99 -0.65
N ALA A 176 5.40 -5.13 -0.49
CA ALA A 176 4.06 -5.33 -1.04
C ALA A 176 4.09 -5.39 -2.57
N THR A 177 4.85 -4.51 -3.23
CA THR A 177 5.06 -4.55 -4.68
C THR A 177 5.73 -5.85 -5.12
N ALA A 178 6.77 -6.31 -4.41
CA ALA A 178 7.44 -7.57 -4.73
C ALA A 178 6.49 -8.78 -4.55
N MET A 179 5.68 -8.78 -3.48
CA MET A 179 4.68 -9.82 -3.24
C MET A 179 3.60 -9.82 -4.31
N TYR A 180 3.13 -8.66 -4.75
CA TYR A 180 2.17 -8.53 -5.84
C TYR A 180 2.71 -9.19 -7.12
N PHE A 181 3.91 -8.84 -7.57
CA PHE A 181 4.49 -9.42 -8.78
C PHE A 181 4.72 -10.92 -8.64
N ARG A 182 5.16 -11.41 -7.47
CA ARG A 182 5.29 -12.85 -7.20
C ARG A 182 3.96 -13.58 -7.27
N ALA A 183 2.90 -12.99 -6.70
CA ALA A 183 1.57 -13.59 -6.70
C ALA A 183 0.98 -13.65 -8.11
N GLU A 184 1.10 -12.58 -8.90
CA GLU A 184 0.64 -12.55 -10.29
C GLU A 184 1.45 -13.49 -11.18
N HIS A 185 2.77 -13.56 -10.97
CA HIS A 185 3.63 -14.53 -11.66
C HIS A 185 3.20 -15.97 -11.39
N ALA A 186 3.02 -16.34 -10.12
CA ALA A 186 2.55 -17.67 -9.72
C ALA A 186 1.15 -17.98 -10.27
N ARG A 187 0.24 -16.99 -10.32
CA ARG A 187 -1.09 -17.13 -10.90
C ARG A 187 -1.04 -17.49 -12.38
N ILE A 188 -0.24 -16.77 -13.15
CA ILE A 188 -0.09 -17.02 -14.60
C ILE A 188 0.62 -18.35 -14.85
N HIS A 189 1.65 -18.67 -14.08
CA HIS A 189 2.37 -19.95 -14.18
C HIS A 189 1.42 -21.13 -13.93
N THR A 190 0.59 -21.02 -12.90
CA THR A 190 -0.43 -22.03 -12.58
C THR A 190 -1.50 -22.13 -13.68
N LYS A 191 -1.84 -21.02 -14.35
CA LYS A 191 -2.80 -21.03 -15.45
C LYS A 191 -2.24 -21.78 -16.66
N LEU A 192 -1.00 -21.53 -17.03
CA LEU A 192 -0.34 -22.16 -18.18
C LEU A 192 -0.06 -23.66 -17.98
N ASN A 193 0.18 -24.11 -16.74
CA ASN A 193 0.46 -25.53 -16.46
C ASN A 193 -0.81 -26.38 -16.26
N ASN A 194 -1.98 -25.77 -16.13
CA ASN A 194 -3.27 -26.45 -16.00
C ASN A 194 -4.12 -26.37 -17.28
N GLU A 195 -3.60 -25.73 -18.33
CA GLU A 195 -4.08 -25.74 -19.71
C GLU A 195 -3.24 -26.74 -20.52
#